data_AF-A0A8S0YUT1-F1
#
_entry.id   AF-A0A8S0YUT1-F1
#
_cell.length_a   1.000
_cell.length_b   1.000
_cell.length_c   1.000
_cell.angle_alpha   90.00
_cell.angle_beta   90.00
_cell.angle_gamma   90.00
#
_symmetry.space_group_name_H-M   'P 1'
#
loop_
_entity.id
_entity.type
_entity.pdbx_description
1 polymer ?
#
loop_
_entity_poly.entity_id
_entity_poly.type
_entity_poly.pdbx_seq_one_letter_code
_entity_poly.pdbx_strand_id
1 'polypeptide(L)'
;MSSDEEPSTSESVRRKKYLQYYRKEWEVQFPGWLQDSRKGESYAYCKSCNKDINITSGKDAIKKHSSSQAHSISSKNIKSQPKISSFTVTKTQKSDTLVKQGEIRLASFVVEQNLPFTIMEHLAKLMQAVCPDSKIAKEIKCSSTKTHDIIDHIIGKESFINLCEDLGQTKFSLIIDVSTDLSTTKHIFARHMLVPNCHAL
;
A
#
# COMPACT_ATOMS: atom_id res chain seq x y z
N MET A 1 -57.61 63.20 -41.38
CA MET A 1 -57.59 61.74 -41.65
C MET A 1 -56.76 61.10 -40.54
N SER A 2 -57.40 60.83 -39.40
CA SER A 2 -56.83 60.01 -38.32
C SER A 2 -57.58 58.71 -38.35
N SER A 3 -56.86 57.63 -38.61
CA SER A 3 -57.32 56.26 -38.46
C SER A 3 -56.59 55.73 -37.25
N ASP A 4 -57.32 55.53 -36.15
CA ASP A 4 -56.83 54.83 -34.97
C ASP A 4 -56.89 53.32 -35.26
N GLU A 5 -55.71 52.68 -35.28
CA GLU A 5 -55.55 51.23 -35.42
C GLU A 5 -55.31 50.63 -34.02
N GLU A 6 -56.20 49.74 -33.61
CA GLU A 6 -56.14 48.94 -32.37
C GLU A 6 -54.91 48.00 -32.36
N PRO A 7 -54.23 47.79 -31.21
CA PRO A 7 -53.14 46.83 -31.12
C PRO A 7 -53.68 45.43 -30.76
N SER A 8 -53.53 44.47 -31.67
CA SER A 8 -53.77 43.04 -31.41
C SER A 8 -52.62 42.42 -30.61
N THR A 9 -52.87 41.98 -29.37
CA THR A 9 -51.94 41.16 -28.60
C THR A 9 -52.13 39.68 -28.95
N SER A 10 -51.07 39.01 -29.43
CA SER A 10 -51.05 37.56 -29.63
C SER A 10 -50.23 36.88 -28.52
N GLU A 11 -50.89 36.12 -27.66
CA GLU A 11 -50.23 35.34 -26.61
C GLU A 11 -49.60 34.05 -27.17
N SER A 12 -48.30 33.86 -26.96
CA SER A 12 -47.58 32.65 -27.38
C SER A 12 -47.92 31.47 -26.45
N VAL A 13 -48.49 30.39 -27.01
CA VAL A 13 -48.80 29.15 -26.28
C VAL A 13 -47.52 28.46 -25.79
N ARG A 14 -47.29 28.45 -24.47
CA ARG A 14 -46.17 27.71 -23.85
C ARG A 14 -46.47 26.21 -23.85
N ARG A 15 -45.66 25.42 -24.58
CA ARG A 15 -45.76 23.95 -24.60
C ARG A 15 -45.45 23.37 -23.20
N LYS A 16 -46.30 22.46 -22.71
CA LYS A 16 -46.07 21.73 -21.45
C LYS A 16 -44.76 20.93 -21.55
N LYS A 17 -43.80 21.20 -20.67
CA LYS A 17 -42.57 20.39 -20.56
C LYS A 17 -42.87 19.14 -19.74
N TYR A 18 -42.72 17.96 -20.34
CA TYR A 18 -42.80 16.70 -19.63
C TYR A 18 -41.43 16.42 -19.00
N LEU A 19 -41.38 16.36 -17.66
CA LEU A 19 -40.16 16.02 -16.93
C LEU A 19 -39.83 14.54 -17.19
N GLN A 20 -38.57 14.23 -17.46
CA GLN A 20 -38.10 12.86 -17.56
C GLN A 20 -37.25 12.46 -16.35
N TYR A 21 -37.33 11.18 -16.01
CA TYR A 21 -36.62 10.55 -14.91
C TYR A 21 -35.64 9.49 -15.42
N TYR A 22 -34.61 9.21 -14.63
CA TYR A 22 -33.59 8.23 -14.95
C TYR A 22 -34.20 6.83 -15.13
N ARG A 23 -33.75 6.12 -16.16
CA ARG A 23 -34.14 4.74 -16.42
C ARG A 23 -32.90 3.86 -16.52
N LYS A 24 -32.87 2.76 -15.78
CA LYS A 24 -31.76 1.78 -15.82
C LYS A 24 -31.53 1.21 -17.23
N GLU A 25 -32.59 1.12 -18.05
CA GLU A 25 -32.51 0.74 -19.47
C GLU A 25 -31.53 1.61 -20.28
N TRP A 26 -31.28 2.85 -19.86
CA TRP A 26 -30.34 3.73 -20.53
C TRP A 26 -28.89 3.31 -20.32
N GLU A 27 -28.56 2.56 -19.26
CA GLU A 27 -27.22 2.01 -19.05
C GLU A 27 -26.84 0.98 -20.12
N VAL A 28 -27.83 0.24 -20.63
CA VAL A 28 -27.63 -0.71 -21.74
C VAL A 28 -27.26 0.03 -23.02
N GLN A 29 -27.81 1.24 -23.22
CA GLN A 29 -27.56 2.04 -24.41
C GLN A 29 -26.30 2.91 -24.31
N PHE A 30 -25.83 3.17 -23.09
CA PHE A 30 -24.63 3.93 -22.79
C PHE A 30 -23.73 3.13 -21.83
N PRO A 31 -23.17 1.99 -22.29
CA PRO A 31 -22.51 1.04 -21.41
C PRO A 31 -21.20 1.61 -20.84
N GLY A 32 -20.95 1.29 -19.57
CA GLY A 32 -19.67 1.48 -18.91
C GLY A 32 -19.42 2.85 -18.26
N TRP A 33 -20.14 3.91 -18.65
CA TRP A 33 -19.91 5.25 -18.10
C TRP A 33 -21.14 5.91 -17.46
N LEU A 34 -22.36 5.51 -17.82
CA LEU A 34 -23.60 6.04 -17.25
C LEU A 34 -24.02 5.26 -16.00
N GLN A 35 -24.55 5.94 -14.98
CA GLN A 35 -25.22 5.36 -13.81
C GLN A 35 -26.25 6.34 -13.23
N ASP A 36 -27.01 5.90 -12.23
CA ASP A 36 -27.92 6.73 -11.45
C ASP A 36 -27.18 7.81 -10.65
N SER A 37 -27.78 9.00 -10.55
CA SER A 37 -27.23 10.11 -9.77
C SER A 37 -27.77 10.11 -8.35
N ARG A 38 -26.92 10.45 -7.38
CA ARG A 38 -27.32 10.68 -5.99
C ARG A 38 -28.04 12.02 -5.78
N LYS A 39 -28.02 12.93 -6.78
CA LYS A 39 -28.69 14.24 -6.69
C LYS A 39 -30.20 14.18 -6.89
N GLY A 40 -30.71 13.06 -7.40
CA GLY A 40 -32.14 12.84 -7.58
C GLY A 40 -32.48 12.22 -8.94
N GLU A 41 -33.74 11.83 -9.08
CA GLU A 41 -34.24 11.03 -10.21
C GLU A 41 -34.22 11.77 -11.56
N SER A 42 -34.12 13.11 -11.56
CA SER A 42 -33.99 13.95 -12.75
C SER A 42 -32.55 14.17 -13.21
N TYR A 43 -31.59 13.45 -12.61
CA TYR A 43 -30.17 13.48 -12.96
C TYR A 43 -29.65 12.08 -13.27
N ALA A 44 -28.75 11.99 -14.24
CA ALA A 44 -27.90 10.83 -14.48
C ALA A 44 -26.46 11.17 -14.11
N TYR A 45 -25.64 10.21 -13.70
CA TYR A 45 -24.24 10.47 -13.38
C TYR A 45 -23.30 9.81 -14.40
N CYS A 46 -22.28 10.56 -14.81
CA CYS A 46 -21.23 10.07 -15.69
C CYS A 46 -19.96 9.75 -14.89
N LYS A 47 -19.61 8.46 -14.83
CA LYS A 47 -18.39 7.94 -14.18
C LYS A 47 -17.13 8.51 -14.81
N SER A 48 -17.11 8.61 -16.14
CA SER A 48 -15.93 9.08 -16.86
C SER A 48 -15.64 10.56 -16.61
N CYS A 49 -16.69 11.38 -16.51
CA CYS A 49 -16.57 12.83 -16.32
C CYS A 49 -16.63 13.28 -14.86
N ASN A 50 -17.03 12.38 -13.95
CA ASN A 50 -17.40 12.70 -12.57
C ASN A 50 -18.40 13.87 -12.48
N LYS A 51 -19.48 13.81 -13.28
CA LYS A 51 -20.49 14.88 -13.37
C LYS A 51 -21.91 14.34 -13.43
N ASP A 52 -22.82 15.08 -12.79
CA ASP A 52 -24.26 14.88 -12.94
C ASP A 52 -24.78 15.60 -14.19
N ILE A 53 -25.55 14.87 -15.00
CA ILE A 53 -26.21 15.31 -16.22
C ILE A 53 -27.67 15.53 -15.89
N ASN A 54 -28.16 16.75 -16.08
CA ASN A 54 -29.58 17.03 -15.96
C ASN A 54 -30.34 16.39 -17.13
N ILE A 55 -31.20 15.43 -16.84
CA ILE A 55 -31.99 14.66 -17.82
C ILE A 55 -33.45 15.09 -17.86
N THR A 56 -33.76 16.28 -17.37
CA THR A 56 -35.13 16.84 -17.45
C THR A 56 -35.62 16.96 -18.88
N SER A 57 -34.70 17.17 -19.83
CA SER A 57 -34.98 17.20 -21.29
C SER A 57 -34.96 15.79 -21.92
N GLY A 58 -34.83 14.76 -21.10
CA GLY A 58 -34.75 13.37 -21.50
C GLY A 58 -33.37 12.92 -21.97
N LYS A 59 -33.39 11.78 -22.66
CA LYS A 59 -32.20 11.06 -23.13
C LYS A 59 -31.31 11.85 -24.09
N ASP A 60 -31.83 12.89 -24.75
CA ASP A 60 -31.03 13.76 -25.61
C ASP A 60 -29.96 14.52 -24.84
N ALA A 61 -30.18 14.82 -23.55
CA ALA A 61 -29.15 15.40 -22.69
C ALA A 61 -27.95 14.44 -22.53
N ILE A 62 -28.21 13.14 -22.44
CA ILE A 62 -27.19 12.09 -22.34
C ILE A 62 -26.42 11.95 -23.65
N LYS A 63 -27.12 11.97 -24.81
CA LYS A 63 -26.48 11.97 -26.13
C LYS A 63 -25.61 13.20 -26.35
N LYS A 64 -26.08 14.39 -25.97
CA LYS A 64 -25.30 15.63 -26.01
C LYS A 64 -24.08 15.58 -25.10
N HIS A 65 -24.21 15.00 -23.91
CA HIS A 65 -23.07 14.78 -23.02
C HIS A 65 -22.04 13.83 -23.65
N SER A 66 -22.49 12.70 -24.20
CA SER A 66 -21.64 11.69 -24.83
C SER A 66 -20.85 12.24 -26.02
N SER A 67 -21.46 13.12 -26.82
CA SER A 67 -20.81 13.81 -27.95
C SER A 67 -19.96 15.02 -27.54
N SER A 68 -19.98 15.41 -26.27
CA SER A 68 -19.21 16.56 -25.80
C SER A 68 -17.70 16.28 -25.79
N GLN A 69 -16.91 17.32 -26.10
CA GLN A 69 -15.45 17.24 -26.07
C GLN A 69 -14.91 16.89 -24.68
N ALA A 70 -15.55 17.40 -23.62
CA ALA A 70 -15.21 17.08 -22.24
C ALA A 70 -15.30 15.57 -21.97
N HIS A 71 -16.40 14.93 -22.40
CA HIS A 71 -16.56 13.48 -22.23
C HIS A 71 -15.54 12.67 -23.03
N SER A 72 -15.25 13.08 -24.26
CA SER A 72 -14.23 12.44 -25.10
C SER A 72 -12.85 12.48 -24.45
N ILE A 73 -12.43 13.64 -23.93
CA ILE A 73 -11.14 13.82 -23.25
C ILE A 73 -11.08 12.95 -21.98
N SER A 74 -12.08 13.07 -21.10
CA SER A 74 -12.10 12.32 -19.85
C SER A 74 -12.09 10.80 -20.07
N SER A 75 -12.85 10.32 -21.06
CA SER A 75 -12.89 8.89 -21.41
C SER A 75 -11.56 8.38 -21.97
N LYS A 76 -10.86 9.20 -22.76
CA LYS A 76 -9.50 8.86 -23.26
C LYS A 76 -8.50 8.81 -22.11
N ASN A 77 -8.55 9.77 -21.19
CA ASN A 77 -7.64 9.82 -20.04
C ASN A 77 -7.76 8.58 -19.16
N ILE A 78 -8.98 8.13 -18.87
CA ILE A 78 -9.22 6.91 -18.07
C ILE A 78 -8.68 5.66 -18.77
N LYS A 79 -8.83 5.55 -20.09
CA LYS A 79 -8.26 4.42 -20.86
C LYS A 79 -6.73 4.42 -20.88
N SER A 80 -6.11 5.59 -20.85
CA SER A 80 -4.65 5.73 -20.80
C SER A 80 -4.04 5.55 -19.41
N GLN A 81 -4.86 5.57 -18.35
CA GLN A 81 -4.35 5.35 -17.00
C GLN A 81 -3.93 3.88 -16.81
N PRO A 82 -2.71 3.62 -16.31
CA PRO A 82 -2.28 2.27 -16.00
C PRO A 82 -3.16 1.68 -14.90
N LYS A 83 -3.53 0.40 -15.05
CA LYS A 83 -4.30 -0.33 -14.04
C LYS A 83 -3.42 -0.52 -12.80
N ILE A 84 -4.00 -0.45 -11.60
CA ILE A 84 -3.27 -0.71 -10.35
C ILE A 84 -2.57 -2.08 -10.36
N SER A 85 -3.15 -3.07 -11.05
CA SER A 85 -2.57 -4.41 -11.21
C SER A 85 -1.24 -4.42 -11.98
N SER A 86 -0.90 -3.38 -12.75
CA SER A 86 0.43 -3.27 -13.38
C SER A 86 1.51 -2.80 -12.40
N PHE A 87 1.12 -2.28 -11.23
CA PHE A 87 2.05 -1.85 -10.19
C PHE A 87 2.39 -2.99 -9.21
N THR A 88 1.50 -3.98 -9.09
CA THR A 88 1.75 -5.16 -8.28
C THR A 88 2.62 -6.14 -9.06
N VAL A 89 3.94 -6.01 -8.92
CA VAL A 89 4.89 -7.03 -9.38
C VAL A 89 4.64 -8.29 -8.56
N THR A 90 4.12 -9.35 -9.19
CA THR A 90 4.17 -10.70 -8.66
C THR A 90 5.63 -11.18 -8.70
N LYS A 91 6.46 -10.67 -7.79
CA LYS A 91 7.84 -11.16 -7.64
C LYS A 91 7.75 -12.66 -7.35
N THR A 92 8.48 -13.45 -8.13
CA THR A 92 8.70 -14.89 -7.91
C THR A 92 9.14 -15.12 -6.47
N GLN A 93 8.24 -15.64 -5.64
CA GLN A 93 8.42 -15.71 -4.17
C GLN A 93 9.69 -16.47 -3.75
N LYS A 94 10.15 -17.44 -4.55
CA LYS A 94 11.28 -18.32 -4.19
C LYS A 94 12.65 -17.64 -4.20
N SER A 95 12.90 -16.66 -5.07
CA SER A 95 14.21 -15.97 -5.07
C SER A 95 14.32 -14.98 -3.93
N ASP A 96 13.22 -14.29 -3.62
CA ASP A 96 13.14 -13.28 -2.56
C ASP A 96 13.33 -13.89 -1.16
N THR A 97 12.85 -15.11 -0.92
CA THR A 97 13.07 -15.80 0.37
C THR A 97 14.54 -16.15 0.60
N LEU A 98 15.25 -16.62 -0.43
CA LEU A 98 16.67 -16.96 -0.32
C LEU A 98 17.54 -15.73 -0.09
N VAL A 99 17.22 -14.61 -0.73
CA VAL A 99 17.90 -13.32 -0.49
C VAL A 99 17.72 -12.88 0.96
N LYS A 100 16.48 -12.91 1.47
CA LYS A 100 16.18 -12.58 2.87
C LYS A 100 16.93 -13.51 3.84
N GLN A 101 16.97 -14.80 3.55
CA GLN A 101 17.71 -15.76 4.37
C GLN A 101 19.22 -15.45 4.39
N GLY A 102 19.80 -15.07 3.25
CA GLY A 102 21.20 -14.65 3.16
C GLY A 102 21.49 -13.41 4.02
N GLU A 103 20.59 -12.43 4.00
CA GLU A 103 20.73 -11.20 4.80
C GLU A 103 20.65 -11.46 6.30
N ILE A 104 19.73 -12.33 6.74
CA ILE A 104 19.63 -12.73 8.15
C ILE A 104 20.91 -13.44 8.59
N ARG A 105 21.42 -14.39 7.80
CA ARG A 105 22.66 -15.13 8.13
C ARG A 105 23.87 -14.21 8.22
N LEU A 106 23.98 -13.23 7.33
CA LEU A 106 25.05 -12.23 7.41
C LEU A 106 24.93 -11.37 8.66
N ALA A 107 23.71 -10.96 9.03
CA ALA A 107 23.48 -10.21 10.26
C ALA A 107 23.83 -11.03 11.51
N SER A 108 23.43 -12.29 11.57
CA SER A 108 23.81 -13.21 12.66
C SER A 108 25.32 -13.35 12.79
N PHE A 109 26.05 -13.53 11.68
CA PHE A 109 27.51 -13.64 11.70
C PHE A 109 28.18 -12.41 12.31
N VAL A 110 27.72 -11.21 11.96
CA VAL A 110 28.28 -9.97 12.52
C VAL A 110 28.06 -9.87 14.02
N VAL A 111 26.90 -10.29 14.52
CA VAL A 111 26.59 -10.31 15.96
C VAL A 111 27.43 -11.35 16.68
N GLU A 112 27.49 -12.58 16.17
CA GLU A 112 28.25 -13.68 16.78
C GLU A 112 29.74 -13.37 16.92
N GLN A 113 30.31 -12.66 15.94
CA GLN A 113 31.72 -12.25 15.96
C GLN A 113 31.96 -10.90 16.66
N ASN A 114 30.92 -10.29 17.25
CA ASN A 114 30.98 -8.98 17.90
C ASN A 114 31.60 -7.89 17.00
N LEU A 115 31.22 -7.89 15.72
CA LEU A 115 31.74 -6.97 14.72
C LEU A 115 30.88 -5.70 14.62
N PRO A 116 31.48 -4.52 14.37
CA PRO A 116 30.73 -3.29 14.11
C PRO A 116 29.77 -3.44 12.91
N PHE A 117 28.53 -2.98 13.05
CA PHE A 117 27.52 -3.04 12.00
C PHE A 117 27.88 -2.24 10.73
N THR A 118 28.81 -1.29 10.84
CA THR A 118 29.35 -0.54 9.70
C THR A 118 30.04 -1.44 8.67
N ILE A 119 30.57 -2.59 9.09
CA ILE A 119 31.25 -3.54 8.19
C ILE A 119 30.29 -4.10 7.15
N MET A 120 28.99 -4.22 7.46
CA MET A 120 27.98 -4.76 6.55
C MET A 120 27.87 -3.97 5.24
N GLU A 121 28.13 -2.66 5.28
CA GLU A 121 28.10 -1.81 4.08
C GLU A 121 29.15 -2.19 3.04
N HIS A 122 30.30 -2.68 3.49
CA HIS A 122 31.37 -3.18 2.63
C HIS A 122 31.23 -4.69 2.37
N LEU A 123 30.83 -5.46 3.38
CA LEU A 123 30.68 -6.91 3.29
C LEU A 123 29.63 -7.32 2.25
N ALA A 124 28.49 -6.63 2.19
CA ALA A 124 27.46 -6.90 1.18
C ALA A 124 27.98 -6.67 -0.26
N LYS A 125 28.78 -5.60 -0.46
CA LYS A 125 29.41 -5.29 -1.76
C LYS A 125 30.49 -6.31 -2.11
N LEU A 126 31.27 -6.75 -1.13
CA LEU A 126 32.27 -7.80 -1.30
C LEU A 126 31.62 -9.12 -1.73
N MET A 127 30.53 -9.51 -1.08
CA MET A 127 29.79 -10.74 -1.42
C MET A 127 29.28 -10.73 -2.88
N GLN A 128 28.82 -9.57 -3.35
CA GLN A 128 28.41 -9.38 -4.76
C GLN A 128 29.60 -9.51 -5.74
N ALA A 129 30.79 -9.04 -5.34
CA ALA A 129 31.99 -9.10 -6.16
C ALA A 129 32.61 -10.50 -6.20
N VAL A 130 32.59 -11.23 -5.08
CA VAL A 130 33.13 -12.59 -4.96
C VAL A 130 32.26 -13.61 -5.71
N CYS A 131 30.94 -13.41 -5.72
CA CYS A 131 29.98 -14.32 -6.33
C CYS A 131 29.22 -13.66 -7.50
N PRO A 132 29.88 -13.35 -8.64
CA PRO A 132 29.26 -12.65 -9.76
C PRO A 132 28.31 -13.53 -10.59
N ASP A 133 28.35 -14.84 -10.42
CA ASP A 133 27.48 -15.84 -11.05
C ASP A 133 26.13 -15.99 -10.33
N SER A 134 26.14 -15.80 -9.00
CA SER A 134 24.95 -15.95 -8.17
C SER A 134 23.97 -14.79 -8.31
N LYS A 135 22.75 -15.10 -8.77
CA LYS A 135 21.63 -14.14 -8.79
C LYS A 135 21.25 -13.67 -7.38
N ILE A 136 21.36 -14.55 -6.39
CA ILE A 136 21.02 -14.26 -4.99
C ILE A 136 22.04 -13.27 -4.43
N ALA A 137 23.34 -13.51 -4.63
CA ALA A 137 24.39 -12.63 -4.12
C ALA A 137 24.23 -11.19 -4.66
N LYS A 138 23.91 -11.04 -5.95
CA LYS A 138 23.62 -9.74 -6.59
C LYS A 138 22.44 -8.99 -5.98
N GLU A 139 21.43 -9.73 -5.50
CA GLU A 139 20.21 -9.15 -4.94
C GLU A 139 20.32 -8.85 -3.44
N ILE A 140 21.30 -9.45 -2.73
CA ILE A 140 21.56 -9.16 -1.31
C ILE A 140 21.97 -7.68 -1.17
N LYS A 141 21.16 -6.92 -0.44
CA LYS A 141 21.40 -5.52 -0.14
C LYS A 141 21.15 -5.30 1.35
N CYS A 142 22.22 -5.37 2.11
CA CYS A 142 22.19 -5.21 3.57
C CYS A 142 23.16 -4.10 3.97
N SER A 143 22.61 -2.99 4.46
CA SER A 143 23.36 -1.89 5.09
C SER A 143 23.29 -2.01 6.61
N SER A 144 24.13 -1.26 7.32
CA SER A 144 24.16 -1.24 8.80
C SER A 144 22.78 -1.02 9.44
N THR A 145 21.97 -0.09 8.92
CA THR A 145 20.60 0.16 9.41
C THR A 145 19.72 -1.07 9.26
N LYS A 146 19.76 -1.70 8.08
CA LYS A 146 18.97 -2.91 7.83
C LYS A 146 19.45 -4.08 8.68
N THR A 147 20.75 -4.21 8.89
CA THR A 147 21.33 -5.20 9.79
C THR A 147 20.85 -4.99 11.22
N HIS A 148 20.91 -3.76 11.73
CA HIS A 148 20.40 -3.39 13.05
C HIS A 148 18.91 -3.75 13.17
N ASP A 149 18.09 -3.39 12.19
CA ASP A 149 16.66 -3.68 12.20
C ASP A 149 16.36 -5.18 12.20
N ILE A 150 17.11 -5.98 11.42
CA ILE A 150 17.01 -7.45 11.43
C ILE A 150 17.38 -7.99 12.82
N ILE A 151 18.44 -7.48 13.43
CA ILE A 151 18.89 -7.96 14.73
C ILE A 151 17.86 -7.61 15.80
N ASP A 152 17.44 -6.36 15.90
CA ASP A 152 16.54 -5.89 16.95
C ASP A 152 15.12 -6.48 16.81
N HIS A 153 14.56 -6.45 15.59
CA HIS A 153 13.15 -6.80 15.39
C HIS A 153 12.92 -8.27 15.07
N ILE A 154 13.94 -9.01 14.64
CA ILE A 154 13.79 -10.41 14.22
C ILE A 154 14.59 -11.32 15.15
N ILE A 155 15.93 -11.22 15.11
CA ILE A 155 16.81 -12.14 15.86
C ILE A 155 16.61 -11.96 17.36
N GLY A 156 16.55 -10.72 17.84
CA GLY A 156 16.40 -10.37 19.25
C GLY A 156 15.06 -10.83 19.81
N LYS A 157 13.96 -10.62 19.07
CA LYS A 157 12.63 -11.10 19.47
C LYS A 157 12.55 -12.62 19.53
N GLU A 158 13.05 -13.30 18.50
CA GLU A 158 13.04 -14.76 18.45
C GLU A 158 13.91 -15.35 19.57
N SER A 159 15.11 -14.81 19.77
CA SER A 159 16.02 -15.23 20.83
C SER A 159 15.41 -15.02 22.22
N PHE A 160 14.67 -13.92 22.42
CA PHE A 160 13.98 -13.65 23.67
C PHE A 160 12.87 -14.65 23.95
N ILE A 161 12.05 -14.99 22.94
CA ILE A 161 10.99 -15.99 23.07
C ILE A 161 11.59 -17.35 23.42
N ASN A 162 12.61 -17.79 22.66
CA ASN A 162 13.31 -19.05 22.91
C ASN A 162 13.90 -19.08 24.33
N LEU A 163 14.52 -17.99 24.76
CA LEU A 163 15.06 -17.86 26.10
C LEU A 163 13.95 -17.99 27.17
N CYS A 164 12.79 -17.36 26.97
CA CYS A 164 11.67 -17.49 27.90
C CYS A 164 11.14 -18.93 27.97
N GLU A 165 11.06 -19.63 26.83
CA GLU A 165 10.67 -21.04 26.79
C GLU A 165 11.67 -21.94 27.52
N ASP A 166 12.96 -21.75 27.26
CA ASP A 166 14.05 -22.49 27.90
C ASP A 166 14.06 -22.29 29.42
N LEU A 167 13.93 -21.05 29.88
CA LEU A 167 13.87 -20.70 31.30
C LEU A 167 12.58 -21.21 31.98
N GLY A 168 11.49 -21.38 31.23
CA GLY A 168 10.24 -21.95 31.74
C GLY A 168 10.31 -23.46 31.99
N GLN A 169 11.18 -24.17 31.26
CA GLN A 169 11.29 -25.64 31.31
C GLN A 169 12.45 -26.14 32.18
N THR A 170 13.44 -25.28 32.45
CA THR A 170 14.68 -25.68 33.13
C THR A 170 14.88 -24.93 34.43
N LYS A 171 15.55 -25.57 35.39
CA LYS A 171 16.04 -24.85 36.58
C LYS A 171 17.23 -23.98 36.15
N PHE A 172 17.22 -22.73 36.58
CA PHE A 172 18.32 -21.81 36.31
C PHE A 172 18.73 -21.08 37.59
N SER A 173 19.99 -20.66 37.62
CA SER A 173 20.48 -19.71 38.62
C SER A 173 20.71 -18.36 37.95
N LEU A 174 20.45 -17.29 38.69
CA LEU A 174 20.70 -15.92 38.27
C LEU A 174 21.81 -15.34 39.14
N ILE A 175 22.92 -14.97 38.51
CA ILE A 175 24.02 -14.28 39.17
C ILE A 175 23.88 -12.80 38.80
N ILE A 176 23.71 -11.97 39.82
CA ILE A 176 23.62 -10.51 39.68
C ILE A 176 24.90 -9.94 40.26
N ASP A 177 25.64 -9.21 39.44
CA ASP A 177 26.87 -8.51 39.83
C ASP A 177 26.73 -7.01 39.55
N VAL A 178 27.33 -6.19 40.40
CA VAL A 178 27.30 -4.72 40.29
C VAL A 178 28.72 -4.25 40.08
N SER A 179 29.01 -3.67 38.91
CA SER A 179 30.33 -3.10 38.66
C SER A 179 30.42 -1.71 39.28
N THR A 180 31.52 -1.43 39.98
CA THR A 180 31.89 -0.08 40.43
C THR A 180 32.80 0.57 39.39
N ASP A 181 32.19 1.18 38.38
CA ASP A 181 32.87 2.14 37.51
C ASP A 181 32.95 3.51 38.23
N LEU A 182 33.98 4.30 37.94
CA LEU A 182 34.14 5.68 38.40
C LEU A 182 33.18 6.66 37.70
N SER A 183 32.45 6.21 36.68
CA SER A 183 31.41 7.02 36.05
C SER A 183 30.19 7.21 36.97
N THR A 184 29.39 8.22 36.66
CA THR A 184 28.12 8.49 37.37
C THR A 184 27.01 7.49 37.01
N THR A 185 27.28 6.53 36.11
CA THR A 185 26.31 5.53 35.67
C THR A 185 26.62 4.19 36.33
N LYS A 186 25.64 3.66 37.07
CA LYS A 186 25.77 2.32 37.67
C LYS A 186 25.41 1.27 36.63
N HIS A 187 26.27 0.27 36.46
CA HIS A 187 26.01 -0.88 35.60
C HIS A 187 25.72 -2.12 36.44
N ILE A 188 24.62 -2.80 36.13
CA ILE A 188 24.23 -4.07 36.72
C ILE A 188 24.36 -5.14 35.65
N PHE A 189 25.08 -6.21 35.96
CA PHE A 189 25.27 -7.35 35.08
C PHE A 189 24.49 -8.52 35.65
N ALA A 190 23.59 -9.08 34.83
CA ALA A 190 22.85 -10.28 35.17
C ALA A 190 23.25 -11.39 34.20
N ARG A 191 23.74 -12.51 34.75
CA ARG A 191 24.05 -13.72 33.97
C ARG A 191 23.16 -14.85 34.45
N HIS A 192 22.44 -15.48 33.53
CA HIS A 192 21.72 -16.72 33.82
C HIS A 192 22.62 -17.91 33.48
N MET A 193 22.56 -18.95 34.30
CA MET A 193 23.19 -20.24 34.05
C MET A 193 22.09 -21.30 34.07
N LEU A 194 21.91 -21.99 32.94
CA LEU A 194 21.01 -23.14 32.87
C LEU A 194 21.65 -24.30 33.62
N VAL A 195 20.94 -24.87 34.58
CA VAL A 195 21.40 -26.05 35.32
C VAL A 195 20.89 -27.27 34.56
N PRO A 196 21.75 -28.08 33.93
CA PRO A 196 21.30 -29.29 33.27
C PRO A 196 20.55 -30.17 34.29
N ASN A 197 19.41 -30.72 33.87
CA ASN A 197 18.61 -31.62 34.71
C ASN A 197 19.43 -32.86 35.03
N CYS A 198 20.11 -32.87 36.18
CA CYS A 198 20.69 -34.07 36.76
C CYS A 198 19.56 -34.97 37.27
N HIS A 199 18.94 -35.73 36.36
CA HIS A 199 18.15 -36.91 36.73
C HIS A 199 19.02 -38.17 36.51
N ALA A 200 19.46 -38.72 37.65
CA ALA A 200 19.78 -40.12 37.95
C ALA A 200 20.82 -40.88 37.10
N LEU A 201 22.00 -41.09 37.70
CA LEU A 201 22.60 -42.43 37.81
C LEU A 201 22.45 -42.89 39.26
#